data_AF-F9CW38-F1
#
_entry.id   AF-F9CW38-F1
#
_cell.length_a   1.000
_cell.length_b   1.000
_cell.length_c   1.000
_cell.angle_alpha   90.00
_cell.angle_beta   90.00
_cell.angle_gamma   90.00
#
_symmetry.space_group_name_H-M   'P 1'
#
loop_
_entity.id
_entity.type
_entity.pdbx_description
1 polymer ?
#
loop_
_entity_poly.entity_id
_entity_poly.type
_entity_poly.pdbx_seq_one_letter_code
_entity_poly.pdbx_strand_id
1 'polypeptide(L)'
;MDLSVNLREKIYDIKESQNNFLKIVSYFPLSDDEKQSILKNSESVEFHSIFSDNVSEEEWSKTKHQIIKRFQNELFDIDSA
;
A
#
# COMPACT_ATOMS: atom_id res chain seq x y z
N MET A 1 11.23 7.06 19.49
CA MET A 1 10.07 7.66 18.80
C MET A 1 8.82 7.30 19.58
N ASP A 2 8.12 8.28 20.14
CA ASP A 2 6.83 8.06 20.80
C ASP A 2 5.74 8.20 19.75
N LEU A 3 5.10 7.08 19.41
CA LEU A 3 4.09 6.98 18.36
C LEU A 3 2.78 6.56 19.00
N SER A 4 1.66 7.15 18.58
CA SER A 4 0.34 6.72 19.02
C SER A 4 0.13 5.23 18.71
N VAL A 5 -0.67 4.57 19.55
CA VAL A 5 -0.95 3.13 19.41
C VAL A 5 -1.48 2.81 18.00
N ASN A 6 -2.44 3.61 17.52
CA ASN A 6 -3.02 3.47 16.18
C ASN A 6 -1.97 3.52 15.06
N LEU A 7 -0.93 4.32 15.22
CA LEU A 7 0.11 4.48 14.21
C LEU A 7 1.11 3.32 14.24
N ARG A 8 1.41 2.79 15.44
CA ARG A 8 2.24 1.59 15.59
C ARG A 8 1.61 0.36 14.93
N GLU A 9 0.30 0.20 15.06
CA GLU A 9 -0.42 -0.93 14.44
C GLU A 9 -0.38 -0.90 12.90
N LYS A 10 -0.23 0.28 12.31
CA LYS A 10 -0.11 0.45 10.85
C LYS A 10 1.30 0.21 10.31
N ILE A 11 2.32 0.29 11.18
CA ILE A 11 3.72 0.17 10.79
C ILE A 11 4.11 -1.31 10.79
N TYR A 12 4.56 -1.78 9.63
CA TYR A 12 5.12 -3.12 9.46
C TYR A 12 6.58 -3.17 9.91
N ASP A 13 7.38 -2.17 9.54
CA ASP A 13 8.82 -2.16 9.81
C ASP A 13 9.40 -0.74 9.85
N ILE A 14 10.48 -0.56 10.61
CA ILE A 14 11.25 0.68 10.70
C ILE A 14 12.72 0.32 10.57
N LYS A 15 13.38 0.83 9.53
CA LYS A 15 14.81 0.61 9.27
C LYS A 15 15.58 1.91 9.25
N GLU A 16 16.81 1.87 9.75
CA GLU A 16 17.76 2.95 9.56
C GLU A 16 18.49 2.74 8.23
N SER A 17 18.50 3.77 7.38
CA SER A 17 19.17 3.73 6.09
C SER A 17 20.63 4.18 6.21
N GLN A 18 21.46 3.75 5.26
CA GLN A 18 22.88 4.11 5.18
C GLN A 18 23.12 5.64 5.07
N ASN A 19 22.12 6.41 4.64
CA ASN A 19 22.19 7.87 4.51
C ASN A 19 21.51 8.61 5.69
N ASN A 20 21.47 8.02 6.89
CA ASN A 20 20.89 8.61 8.11
C ASN A 20 19.40 8.99 8.02
N PHE A 21 18.64 8.46 7.05
CA PHE A 21 17.19 8.59 7.03
C PHE A 21 16.52 7.35 7.60
N LEU A 22 15.38 7.54 8.26
CA LEU A 22 14.57 6.47 8.80
C LEU A 22 13.58 6.01 7.73
N LYS A 23 13.63 4.75 7.32
CA LYS A 23 12.68 4.15 6.38
C LYS A 23 11.54 3.50 7.16
N ILE A 24 10.33 4.02 7.00
CA ILE A 24 9.12 3.45 7.58
C ILE A 24 8.34 2.70 6.51
N VAL A 25 8.11 1.42 6.75
CA VAL A 25 7.28 0.56 5.92
C VAL A 25 5.98 0.31 6.66
N SER A 26 4.86 0.67 6.04
CA SER A 26 3.51 0.54 6.59
C SER A 26 2.69 -0.45 5.77
N TYR A 27 1.64 -1.03 6.35
CA TYR A 27 0.73 -1.90 5.58
C TYR A 27 -0.01 -1.11 4.51
N PHE A 28 -0.57 0.05 4.88
CA PHE A 28 -1.32 0.95 4.01
C PHE A 28 -0.66 2.34 3.95
N PRO A 29 -0.93 3.17 2.94
CA PRO A 29 -0.38 4.51 2.86
C PRO A 29 -0.77 5.33 4.09
N LEU A 30 0.22 5.97 4.70
CA LEU A 30 -0.04 6.91 5.80
C LEU A 30 -0.62 8.21 5.25
N SER A 31 -1.60 8.75 5.96
CA SER A 31 -2.13 10.08 5.69
C SER A 31 -1.07 11.16 5.97
N ASP A 32 -1.28 12.35 5.43
CA ASP A 32 -0.33 13.44 5.62
C ASP A 32 -0.22 13.87 7.10
N ASP A 33 -1.33 13.86 7.85
CA ASP A 33 -1.33 14.15 9.28
C ASP A 33 -0.51 13.13 10.10
N GLU A 34 -0.60 11.85 9.72
CA GLU A 34 0.19 10.77 10.32
C GLU A 34 1.68 10.94 10.00
N LYS A 35 2.03 11.23 8.74
CA LYS A 35 3.41 11.51 8.34
C LYS A 35 3.98 12.72 9.10
N GLN A 36 3.21 13.80 9.22
CA GLN A 36 3.62 15.00 9.97
C GLN A 36 3.87 14.69 11.45
N SER A 37 3.03 13.84 12.06
CA SER A 37 3.21 13.40 13.45
C SER A 37 4.51 12.62 13.65
N ILE A 38 4.93 11.84 12.65
CA ILE A 38 6.19 11.10 12.65
C ILE A 38 7.38 12.04 12.42
N LEU A 39 7.29 12.94 11.44
CA LEU A 39 8.33 13.90 11.09
C LEU A 39 8.66 14.86 12.25
N LYS A 40 7.68 15.22 13.09
CA LYS A 40 7.94 15.99 14.33
C LYS A 40 8.93 15.31 15.28
N ASN A 41 9.10 13.98 15.16
CA ASN A 41 10.00 13.20 16.00
C ASN A 41 11.34 12.85 15.33
N SER A 42 11.56 13.17 14.04
CA SER A 42 12.78 12.80 13.29
C SER A 42 12.97 13.63 12.03
N GLU A 43 14.21 14.11 11.78
CA GLU A 43 14.50 15.10 10.74
C GLU A 43 14.61 14.56 9.30
N SER A 44 14.47 13.25 9.07
CA SER A 44 14.44 12.69 7.71
C SER A 44 13.84 11.30 7.71
N VAL A 45 12.60 11.17 7.22
CA VAL A 45 11.85 9.91 7.18
C VAL A 45 11.34 9.65 5.77
N GLU A 46 11.58 8.45 5.27
CA GLU A 46 11.07 7.98 3.99
C GLU A 46 9.91 7.00 4.21
N PHE A 47 8.75 7.34 3.67
CA PHE A 47 7.51 6.57 3.88
C PHE A 47 7.24 5.63 2.71
N HIS A 48 7.08 4.35 3.02
CA HIS A 48 6.67 3.31 2.09
C HIS A 48 5.43 2.58 2.60
N SER A 49 4.65 2.05 1.68
CA SER A 49 3.49 1.22 1.97
C SER A 49 3.56 -0.09 1.19
N ILE A 50 3.11 -1.18 1.81
CA ILE A 50 3.00 -2.51 1.17
C ILE A 50 1.82 -2.51 0.20
N PHE A 51 0.69 -1.95 0.64
CA PHE A 51 -0.50 -1.74 -0.17
C PHE A 51 -0.60 -0.27 -0.57
N SER A 52 -1.05 -0.04 -1.80
CA SER A 52 -1.38 1.28 -2.33
C SER A 52 -2.90 1.45 -2.33
N ASP A 53 -3.38 2.63 -1.98
CA ASP A 53 -4.80 3.00 -2.15
C ASP A 53 -5.14 3.28 -3.63
N ASN A 54 -4.11 3.47 -4.45
CA ASN A 54 -4.23 3.69 -5.88
C ASN A 54 -3.91 2.40 -6.63
N VAL A 55 -4.83 1.98 -7.49
CA VAL A 55 -4.60 0.91 -8.48
C VAL A 55 -4.08 1.58 -9.75
N SER A 56 -2.97 1.09 -10.30
CA SER A 56 -2.48 1.61 -11.59
C SER A 56 -3.45 1.27 -12.72
N GLU A 57 -3.43 2.05 -13.81
CA GLU A 57 -4.28 1.76 -14.99
C GLU A 57 -3.99 0.37 -15.57
N GLU A 58 -2.73 -0.10 -15.49
CA GLU A 58 -2.36 -1.44 -15.92
C GLU A 58 -2.99 -2.54 -15.03
N GLU A 59 -2.87 -2.41 -13.71
CA GLU A 59 -3.48 -3.34 -12.75
C GLU A 59 -5.02 -3.32 -12.87
N TRP A 60 -5.60 -2.14 -13.09
CA TRP A 60 -7.02 -1.98 -13.31
C TRP A 60 -7.46 -2.66 -14.61
N SER A 61 -6.76 -2.41 -15.71
CA SER A 61 -7.03 -3.04 -17.01
C SER A 61 -6.96 -4.56 -16.90
N LYS A 62 -5.94 -5.11 -16.23
CA LYS A 62 -5.80 -6.55 -15.99
C LYS A 62 -6.97 -7.10 -15.17
N THR A 63 -7.34 -6.41 -14.09
CA THR A 63 -8.47 -6.80 -13.24
C THR A 63 -9.78 -6.79 -14.02
N LYS A 64 -10.02 -5.75 -14.84
CA LYS A 64 -11.18 -5.64 -15.71
C LYS A 64 -11.27 -6.79 -16.71
N HIS A 65 -10.17 -7.16 -17.36
CA HIS A 65 -10.12 -8.30 -18.28
C HIS A 65 -10.48 -9.62 -17.57
N GLN A 66 -9.97 -9.84 -16.36
CA GLN A 66 -10.28 -11.03 -15.56
C GLN A 66 -11.75 -11.08 -15.17
N ILE A 67 -12.33 -9.94 -14.75
CA ILE A 67 -13.75 -9.81 -14.43
C ILE A 67 -14.60 -10.17 -15.66
N ILE A 68 -14.31 -9.56 -16.81
CA ILE A 68 -15.05 -9.82 -18.07
C ILE A 68 -14.95 -11.30 -18.44
N LYS A 69 -13.75 -11.88 -18.42
CA LYS A 69 -13.54 -13.30 -18.74
C LYS A 69 -14.33 -14.21 -17.80
N ARG A 70 -14.34 -13.91 -16.50
CA ARG A 70 -15.11 -14.67 -15.51
C ARG A 70 -16.61 -14.58 -15.77
N PHE A 71 -17.13 -13.37 -16.00
CA PHE A 71 -18.54 -13.17 -16.35
C PHE A 71 -18.93 -13.90 -17.63
N GLN A 72 -18.09 -13.86 -18.66
CA GLN A 72 -18.32 -14.57 -19.91
C GLN A 72 -18.36 -16.08 -19.68
N ASN A 73 -17.38 -16.63 -18.95
CA ASN A 73 -17.32 -18.06 -18.65
C ASN A 73 -18.50 -18.53 -17.77
N GLU A 74 -18.96 -17.72 -16.81
CA GLU A 74 -20.08 -18.09 -15.92
C GLU A 74 -21.46 -17.99 -16.60
N LEU A 75 -21.63 -17.06 -17.54
CA LEU A 75 -22.91 -16.87 -18.27
C LEU A 75 -23.01 -17.72 -19.53
N PHE A 76 -21.86 -17.99 -20.14
CA PHE A 76 -21.74 -18.78 -21.35
C PHE A 76 -20.61 -19.77 -21.04
N ASP A 77 -20.94 -21.00 -20.65
CA ASP A 77 -19.98 -22.10 -20.67
C ASP A 77 -19.57 -22.34 -22.14
N ILE A 78 -18.70 -21.47 -22.67
CA ILE A 78 -18.03 -21.62 -23.97
C ILE A 78 -16.71 -22.37 -23.74
N ASP A 79 -16.79 -23.44 -22.95
CA ASP A 79 -16.03 -24.66 -23.19
C ASP A 79 -17.05 -25.72 -23.64
N SER A 80 -17.88 -25.38 -24.62
CA SER A 80 -18.59 -26.38 -25.42
C SER A 80 -17.56 -27.06 -26.31
N ALA A 81 -17.24 -28.31 -25.93
CA ALA A 81 -16.55 -29.39 -26.66
C ALA A 81 -16.30 -29.22 -28.17
#